data_AF-A0AAV6B3H4-F1
#
_entry.id   AF-A0AAV6B3H4-F1
#
_cell.length_a   1.000
_cell.length_b   1.000
_cell.length_c   1.000
_cell.angle_alpha   90.00
_cell.angle_beta   90.00
_cell.angle_gamma   90.00
#
_symmetry.space_group_name_H-M   'P 1'
#
loop_
_entity.id
_entity.type
_entity.pdbx_description
1 polymer ?
#
loop_
_entity_poly.entity_id
_entity_poly.type
_entity_poly.pdbx_seq_one_letter_code
_entity_poly.pdbx_strand_id
1 'polypeptide(L)' 'MPNRPRERLDRCWRKARIAARILLREEQGRLTARDVRLGHRLAQDKGVTARLIDQAIYGILGRKVRLARESRAAA' A
#
# COMPACT_ATOMS: atom_id res chain seq x y z
N MET A 1 -4.10 -14.97 -27.87
CA MET A 1 -4.28 -15.53 -26.50
C MET A 1 -3.21 -14.99 -25.58
N PRO A 2 -3.43 -13.99 -24.69
CA PRO A 2 -2.42 -13.65 -23.72
C PRO A 2 -2.63 -14.52 -22.48
N ASN A 3 -2.00 -15.69 -22.46
CA ASN A 3 -1.93 -16.54 -21.28
C ASN A 3 -0.47 -16.97 -21.04
N ARG A 4 0.36 -16.02 -20.59
CA ARG A 4 1.70 -16.30 -20.09
C ARG A 4 1.75 -16.01 -18.59
N PRO A 5 2.21 -16.96 -17.75
CA PRO A 5 2.28 -16.78 -16.30
C PRO A 5 3.00 -15.50 -15.85
N ARG A 6 4.02 -15.06 -16.60
CA ARG A 6 4.77 -13.82 -16.35
C ARG A 6 3.90 -12.56 -16.42
N GLU A 7 3.06 -12.43 -17.45
CA GLU A 7 2.16 -11.28 -17.59
C GLU A 7 1.12 -11.21 -16.47
N ARG A 8 0.69 -12.36 -15.95
CA ARG A 8 -0.24 -12.42 -14.81
C ARG A 8 0.43 -11.94 -13.53
N LEU A 9 1.67 -12.36 -13.26
CA LEU A 9 2.47 -11.89 -12.12
C LEU A 9 2.71 -10.38 -12.20
N ASP A 10 3.01 -9.85 -13.38
CA ASP A 10 3.19 -8.41 -13.59
C ASP A 10 1.91 -7.61 -13.30
N ARG A 11 0.74 -8.12 -13.69
CA ARG A 11 -0.55 -7.48 -13.37
C ARG A 11 -0.83 -7.49 -11.86
N CYS A 12 -0.62 -8.63 -11.19
CA CYS A 12 -0.81 -8.76 -9.75
C CYS A 12 0.08 -7.77 -8.99
N TRP A 13 1.36 -7.68 -9.39
CA TRP A 13 2.32 -6.76 -8.81
C TRP A 13 1.96 -5.28 -9.04
N ARG A 14 1.52 -4.92 -10.25
CA ARG A 14 1.03 -3.56 -10.54
C ARG A 14 -0.14 -3.17 -9.64
N LYS A 15 -1.09 -4.09 -9.44
CA LYS A 15 -2.25 -3.85 -8.55
C LYS A 15 -1.81 -3.67 -7.09
N ALA A 16 -0.91 -4.52 -6.59
CA ALA A 16 -0.35 -4.40 -5.25
C ALA A 16 0.41 -3.08 -5.04
N ARG A 17 1.18 -2.61 -6.05
CA ARG A 17 1.82 -1.28 -6.01
C ARG A 17 0.82 -0.15 -5.91
N ILE A 18 -0.30 -0.23 -6.63
CA ILE A 18 -1.34 0.80 -6.56
C ILE A 18 -1.96 0.83 -5.16
N ALA A 19 -2.32 -0.33 -4.60
CA ALA A 19 -2.84 -0.45 -3.24
C ALA A 19 -1.87 0.15 -2.20
N ALA A 20 -0.59 -0.20 -2.27
CA ALA A 20 0.44 0.36 -1.39
C ALA A 20 0.55 1.89 -1.49
N ARG A 21 0.44 2.46 -2.69
CA ARG A 21 0.45 3.92 -2.88
C ARG A 21 -0.79 4.60 -2.31
N ILE A 22 -1.95 3.96 -2.38
CA ILE A 22 -3.19 4.47 -1.76
C ILE A 22 -3.00 4.57 -0.25
N LEU A 23 -2.47 3.53 0.41
CA LEU A 23 -2.18 3.53 1.85
C LEU A 23 -1.20 4.65 2.25
N LEU A 24 -0.16 4.86 1.46
CA LEU A 24 0.78 5.96 1.72
C LEU A 24 0.13 7.35 1.57
N ARG A 25 -0.81 7.52 0.65
CA ARG A 25 -1.56 8.77 0.49
C ARG A 25 -2.55 8.99 1.62
N GLU A 26 -3.21 7.93 2.08
CA GLU A 26 -4.09 7.96 3.25
C GLU A 26 -3.33 8.45 4.48
N GLU A 27 -2.17 7.85 4.77
CA GLU A 27 -1.30 8.28 5.87
C GLU A 27 -0.83 9.74 5.74
N GLN A 28 -0.70 10.26 4.51
CA GLN A 28 -0.35 11.66 4.26
C GLN A 28 -1.55 12.61 4.31
N GLY A 29 -2.78 12.13 4.53
CA GLY A 29 -4.00 12.93 4.45
C GLY A 29 -4.34 13.41 3.03
N ARG A 30 -3.82 12.74 1.99
CA ARG A 30 -3.97 13.09 0.57
C ARG A 30 -4.88 12.14 -0.20
N LEU A 31 -5.79 11.48 0.49
CA LEU A 31 -6.68 10.49 -0.11
C LEU A 31 -7.73 11.16 -0.99
N THR A 32 -7.96 10.64 -2.20
CA THR A 32 -8.99 11.13 -3.10
C THR A 32 -10.18 10.17 -3.18
N ALA A 33 -11.36 10.65 -3.59
CA ALA A 33 -12.53 9.78 -3.82
C ALA A 33 -12.26 8.67 -4.88
N ARG A 34 -11.32 8.91 -5.81
CA ARG A 34 -10.86 7.87 -6.74
C ARG A 34 -10.03 6.80 -6.02
N ASP A 35 -9.14 7.20 -5.13
CA ASP A 35 -8.30 6.28 -4.36
C ASP A 35 -9.15 5.39 -3.46
N VAL A 36 -10.17 5.95 -2.80
CA VAL A 36 -11.14 5.18 -1.99
C VAL A 36 -11.85 4.11 -2.83
N ARG A 37 -12.45 4.52 -3.97
CA ARG A 37 -13.15 3.57 -4.87
C ARG A 37 -12.21 2.48 -5.40
N LEU A 38 -10.97 2.83 -5.71
CA LEU A 38 -9.98 1.87 -6.21
C LEU A 38 -9.49 0.93 -5.09
N GLY A 39 -9.29 1.46 -3.88
CA GLY A 39 -8.94 0.69 -2.68
C GLY A 39 -9.97 -0.40 -2.39
N HIS A 40 -11.27 -0.06 -2.41
CA HIS A 40 -12.33 -1.05 -2.22
C HIS A 40 -12.30 -2.19 -3.25
N ARG A 41 -12.07 -1.86 -4.53
CA ARG A 41 -11.96 -2.91 -5.57
C ARG A 41 -10.72 -3.78 -5.37
N LEU A 42 -9.59 -3.18 -5.02
CA LEU A 42 -8.33 -3.89 -4.83
C LEU A 42 -8.35 -4.79 -3.59
N ALA A 43 -9.07 -4.39 -2.53
CA ALA A 43 -9.25 -5.18 -1.32
C ALA A 43 -10.00 -6.51 -1.58
N GLN A 44 -10.82 -6.56 -2.64
CA GLN A 44 -11.56 -7.75 -3.04
C GLN A 44 -10.81 -8.59 -4.11
N ASP A 45 -9.65 -8.13 -4.58
CA ASP A 45 -8.90 -8.76 -5.68
C ASP A 45 -7.92 -9.84 -5.18
N LYS A 46 -8.20 -11.11 -5.52
CA LYS A 46 -7.37 -12.27 -5.12
C LYS A 46 -5.91 -12.20 -5.63
N GLY A 47 -5.62 -11.38 -6.65
CA GLY A 47 -4.28 -11.18 -7.17
C GLY A 47 -3.48 -10.11 -6.43
N VAL A 48 -4.08 -9.38 -5.50
CA VAL A 48 -3.42 -8.37 -4.67
C VAL A 48 -2.91 -9.04 -3.40
N THR A 49 -1.72 -9.64 -3.48
CA THR A 49 -1.06 -10.27 -2.32
C THR A 49 0.02 -9.39 -1.71
N ALA A 50 0.26 -9.67 -0.42
CA ALA A 50 0.51 -8.67 0.60
C ALA A 50 1.88 -7.99 0.58
N ARG A 51 2.95 -8.55 0.00
CA ARG A 51 4.32 -8.08 0.30
C ARG A 51 4.57 -6.57 0.12
N LEU A 52 4.02 -5.93 -0.92
CA LEU A 52 4.16 -4.47 -1.09
C LEU A 52 3.23 -3.66 -0.17
N ILE A 53 2.06 -4.21 0.14
CA ILE A 53 1.12 -3.65 1.12
C ILE A 53 1.75 -3.76 2.52
N ASP A 54 2.33 -4.91 2.87
CA ASP A 54 3.06 -5.15 4.12
C ASP A 54 4.23 -4.18 4.25
N GLN A 55 5.04 -4.01 3.20
CA GLN A 55 6.12 -3.03 3.20
C GLN A 55 5.63 -1.60 3.45
N ALA A 56 4.48 -1.23 2.86
CA ALA A 56 3.87 0.07 3.13
C ALA A 56 3.42 0.18 4.60
N ILE A 57 2.75 -0.84 5.14
CA ILE A 57 2.30 -0.90 6.54
C ILE A 57 3.50 -0.82 7.49
N TYR A 58 4.53 -1.64 7.32
CA TYR A 58 5.74 -1.60 8.13
C TYR A 58 6.48 -0.26 8.01
N GLY A 59 6.51 0.33 6.81
CA GLY A 59 7.06 1.67 6.61
C GLY A 59 6.30 2.75 7.38
N ILE A 60 4.97 2.68 7.41
CA ILE A 60 4.11 3.58 8.21
C ILE A 60 4.38 3.39 9.71
N LEU A 61 4.34 2.15 10.19
CA LEU A 61 4.56 1.84 11.62
C LEU A 61 5.95 2.25 12.08
N GLY A 62 7.00 1.94 11.31
CA GLY A 62 8.37 2.32 11.62
C GLY A 62 8.58 3.83 11.72
N ARG A 63 7.90 4.61 10.87
CA ARG A 63 7.90 6.09 10.99
C ARG A 63 7.23 6.56 12.28
N LYS A 64 6.05 6.02 12.62
CA LYS A 64 5.34 6.37 13.87
C LYS A 64 6.18 6.08 15.11
N VAL A 65 6.82 4.91 15.15
CA VAL A 65 7.73 4.52 16.24
C VAL A 65 8.91 5.48 16.37
N ARG A 66 9.50 5.91 15.24
CA ARG A 66 10.61 6.87 15.23
C ARG A 66 10.18 8.22 15.81
N LEU A 67 9.09 8.79 15.30
CA LEU A 67 8.56 10.07 15.78
C LEU A 67 8.27 10.03 17.29
N ALA A 68 7.64 8.95 17.78
CA ALA A 68 7.37 8.79 19.21
C ALA A 68 8.64 8.63 20.07
N ARG A 69 9.76 8.18 19.51
CA ARG A 69 11.06 8.16 20.20
C ARG A 69 11.67 9.57 20.24
N GLU A 70 11.63 10.29 19.13
CA GLU A 70 12.13 11.67 19.04
C GLU A 70 11.38 12.61 20.00
N SER A 71 10.05 12.53 20.07
CA SER A 71 9.25 13.33 21.00
C SER A 71 9.58 13.06 22.48
N ARG A 72 9.92 11.82 22.83
CA ARG A 72 10.33 11.45 24.20
C ARG A 72 11.74 11.91 24.56
N ALA A 73 12.63 12.02 23.57
CA ALA A 73 13.99 12.52 23.80
C ALA A 73 14.04 14.06 23.91
N ALA A 74 13.00 14.75 23.43
CA ALA A 74 12.89 16.21 23.45
C ALA A 74 12.10 16.77 24.65
N ALA A 75 11.54 15.90 25.50
CA ALA A 75 10.81 16.23 26.73
C ALA A 75 11.67 15.94 27.96
#